data_AF-A0A0A2BVM1-F1
#
_entry.id   AF-A0A0A2BVM1-F1
#
_cell.length_a   1.000
_cell.length_b   1.000
_cell.length_c   1.000
_cell.angle_alpha   90.00
_cell.angle_beta   90.00
_cell.angle_gamma   90.00
#
_symmetry.space_group_name_H-M   'P 1'
#
loop_
_entity.id
_entity.type
_entity.pdbx_description
1 polymer ?
#
loop_
_entity_poly.entity_id
_entity_poly.type
_entity_poly.pdbx_seq_one_letter_code
_entity_poly.pdbx_strand_id
1 'polypeptide(L)' 'MTFYTCFDDQGGVIARCQTPQDVEVLRRMGRPIKEVREMKNEEAVVCSLTGSPSDFNMDY' A
#
# COMPACT_ATOMS: atom_id res chain seq x y z
N MET A 1 2.20 2.96 -13.52
CA MET A 1 1.50 2.11 -12.53
C MET A 1 0.66 3.03 -11.68
N THR A 2 -0.64 2.76 -11.54
CA THR A 2 -1.53 3.54 -10.67
C THR A 2 -1.60 2.86 -9.32
N PHE A 3 -1.29 3.60 -8.25
CA PHE A 3 -1.43 3.11 -6.89
C PHE A 3 -2.69 3.69 -6.26
N TYR A 4 -3.22 3.00 -5.26
CA TYR A 4 -4.44 3.39 -4.56
C TYR A 4 -4.16 3.51 -3.08
N THR A 5 -4.69 4.54 -2.42
CA THR A 5 -4.72 4.65 -0.96
C THR A 5 -6.13 4.34 -0.47
N CYS A 6 -6.23 3.40 0.47
CA CYS A 6 -7.47 3.02 1.14
C CYS A 6 -7.57 3.78 2.47
N PHE A 7 -8.70 4.41 2.72
CA PHE A 7 -8.98 5.19 3.92
C PHE A 7 -10.10 4.59 4.76
N ASP A 8 -10.00 4.77 6.08
CA ASP A 8 -11.09 4.49 7.01
C ASP A 8 -12.13 5.63 7.05
N ASP A 9 -13.14 5.46 7.90
CA ASP A 9 -14.22 6.42 8.11
C ASP A 9 -13.78 7.73 8.78
N GLN A 10 -12.59 7.76 9.38
CA GLN A 10 -11.98 8.94 9.99
C GLN A 10 -10.97 9.64 9.05
N GLY A 11 -10.78 9.10 7.84
CA GLY A 11 -9.78 9.59 6.87
C GLY A 11 -8.36 9.12 7.15
N GLY A 12 -8.18 8.14 8.04
CA GLY A 12 -6.91 7.48 8.32
C GLY A 12 -6.53 6.52 7.19
N VAL A 13 -5.23 6.42 6.89
CA VAL A 13 -4.73 5.49 5.86
C VAL A 13 -4.70 4.07 6.41
N ILE A 14 -5.46 3.16 5.79
CA ILE A 14 -5.47 1.73 6.13
C ILE A 14 -4.35 0.99 5.37
N ALA A 15 -4.23 1.26 4.07
CA ALA A 15 -3.33 0.55 3.18
C ALA A 15 -3.05 1.33 1.89
N ARG A 16 -1.96 0.98 1.21
CA ARG A 16 -1.69 1.35 -0.18
C ARG A 16 -1.62 0.10 -1.04
N CYS A 17 -2.32 0.13 -2.17
CA CYS A 17 -2.53 -1.00 -3.06
C CYS A 17 -1.98 -0.67 -4.46
N GLN A 18 -1.46 -1.67 -5.16
CA GLN A 18 -0.96 -1.49 -6.52
C GLN A 18 -2.06 -1.75 -7.55
N THR A 19 -3.07 -2.53 -7.18
CA THR A 19 -4.17 -2.91 -8.05
C THR A 19 -5.52 -2.77 -7.35
N PRO A 20 -6.62 -2.59 -8.10
CA PRO A 20 -7.98 -2.67 -7.55
C PRO A 20 -8.29 -4.03 -6.91
N GLN A 21 -7.67 -5.11 -7.39
CA GLN A 21 -7.85 -6.46 -6.85
C GLN A 21 -7.33 -6.55 -5.41
N ASP A 22 -6.22 -5.89 -5.09
CA ASP A 22 -5.69 -5.83 -3.71
C ASP A 22 -6.69 -5.16 -2.76
N VAL A 23 -7.37 -4.11 -3.23
CA VAL A 23 -8.41 -3.42 -2.45
C VAL A 23 -9.58 -4.37 -2.15
N GLU A 24 -9.99 -5.17 -3.13
CA GLU A 24 -11.07 -6.15 -2.97
C GLU A 24 -10.69 -7.26 -1.97
N VAL A 25 -9.44 -7.71 -1.98
CA VAL A 25 -8.91 -8.65 -0.98
C VAL A 25 -9.01 -8.05 0.43
N LEU A 26 -8.62 -6.79 0.61
CA LEU A 26 -8.73 -6.11 1.90
C LEU A 26 -10.19 -6.00 2.37
N ARG A 27 -11.13 -5.71 1.47
CA ARG A 27 -12.57 -5.70 1.78
C ARG A 27 -13.05 -7.07 2.26
N ARG A 28 -12.65 -8.14 1.58
CA ARG A 28 -12.99 -9.52 1.96
C ARG A 28 -12.39 -9.94 3.30
N MET A 29 -11.22 -9.40 3.65
CA MET A 29 -10.57 -9.56 4.95
C MET A 29 -11.26 -8.76 6.08
N GLY A 30 -12.36 -8.04 5.78
CA GLY A 30 -13.12 -7.27 6.76
C GLY A 30 -12.47 -5.93 7.13
N ARG A 31 -11.56 -5.39 6.32
CA ARG A 31 -11.00 -4.06 6.56
C ARG A 31 -12.07 -2.99 6.27
N PRO A 32 -12.28 -2.01 7.16
CA PRO A 32 -13.32 -1.00 7.02
C PRO A 32 -12.92 0.10 6.03
N ILE A 33 -12.75 -0.24 4.75
CA ILE A 33 -12.37 0.72 3.71
C ILE A 33 -13.59 1.56 3.35
N LYS A 34 -13.55 2.84 3.73
CA LYS A 34 -14.59 3.83 3.42
C LYS A 34 -14.37 4.49 2.07
N GLU A 35 -13.13 4.83 1.77
CA GLU A 35 -12.75 5.56 0.56
C GLU A 35 -11.48 4.96 -0.06
N VAL A 36 -11.40 5.01 -1.39
CA VAL A 36 -10.22 4.60 -2.16
C VAL A 36 -9.89 5.74 -3.10
N ARG A 37 -8.66 6.26 -3.03
CA ARG A 37 -8.19 7.33 -3.92
C ARG A 37 -7.00 6.84 -4.73
N GLU A 38 -6.99 7.17 -6.01
CA GLU A 38 -5.79 7.04 -6.83
C GLU A 38 -4.72 7.99 -6.31
N MET A 39 -3.50 7.46 -6.14
CA MET A 39 -2.34 8.24 -5.76
C MET A 39 -1.84 9.05 -6.95
N LYS A 40 -1.43 10.29 -6.71
CA LYS A 40 -0.72 11.07 -7.72
C LYS A 40 0.64 10.42 -8.00
N ASN A 41 1.21 10.64 -9.19
CA ASN A 41 2.54 10.13 -9.54
C ASN A 41 3.62 10.54 -8.52
N GLU A 42 3.50 11.71 -7.92
CA GLU A 42 4.42 12.23 -6.90
C GLU A 42 4.29 11.50 -5.55
N GLU A 43 3.12 10.93 -5.25
CA GLU A 43 2.84 10.18 -4.02
C GLU A 43 3.18 8.69 -4.19
N ALA A 44 3.17 8.21 -5.43
CA ALA A 44 3.45 6.84 -5.87
C ALA A 44 4.93 6.43 -5.75
N VAL A 45 5.74 7.16 -4.98
CA VAL A 45 7.11 6.78 -4.65
C VAL A 45 7.06 5.57 -3.71
N VAL A 46 6.92 4.39 -4.31
CA VAL A 46 7.36 3.15 -3.69
C VAL A 46 8.87 3.15 -3.84
N CYS A 47 9.61 3.16 -2.73
CA CYS A 47 11.05 2.96 -2.75
C CYS A 47 11.34 1.66 -3.50
N SER A 48 11.74 1.76 -4.77
CA SER A 48 12.31 0.64 -5.49
C SER A 48 13.66 0.34 -4.83
N LEU A 49 13.74 -0.81 -4.17
CA LEU A 49 14.95 -1.41 -3.57
C LEU A 49 15.39 -0.79 -2.23
N THR A 50 14.78 -1.25 -1.14
CA THR A 50 15.63 -1.81 -0.08
C THR A 50 15.74 -3.30 -0.36
N GLY A 51 16.96 -3.82 -0.49
CA GLY A 51 17.24 -5.21 -0.85
C GLY A 51 16.49 -6.23 0.02
N SER A 52 16.52 -7.49 -0.38
CA SER A 52 15.94 -8.56 0.42
C SER A 52 16.54 -8.50 1.83
N PRO A 53 15.81 -8.84 2.91
CA PRO A 53 16.44 -9.03 4.23
C PRO A 53 17.65 -9.96 4.20
N SER A 54 17.73 -10.82 3.17
CA SER A 54 18.87 -11.70 2.85
C SER A 54 20.15 -10.96 2.43
N ASP A 55 20.04 -9.73 1.91
CA ASP A 55 21.19 -8.87 1.56
C ASP A 55 21.78 -8.18 2.80
N PHE A 56 21.11 -8.25 3.95
CA PHE A 56 21.61 -7.71 5.22
C PHE A 56 22.44 -8.76 5.96
N ASN A 57 23.63 -9.08 5.43
CA ASN A 57 24.62 -9.87 6.15
C ASN A 57 25.50 -8.94 7.00
N MET A 58 25.16 -8.79 8.28
CA MET A 58 25.97 -8.04 9.24
C MET A 58 26.96 -9.03 9.90
N ASP A 59 28.03 -9.37 9.19
CA ASP A 59 29.21 -9.98 9.80
C ASP A 59 29.84 -8.93 10.74
N TYR A 60 29.79 -9.20 12.04
CA TYR A 60 30.37 -8.38 13.11
C TYR A 60 31.50 -9.15 13.80
#